data_AF-A0A819M298-F1
#
_entry.id   AF-A0A819M298-F1
#
_cell.length_a   1.000
_cell.length_b   1.000
_cell.length_c   1.000
_cell.angle_alpha   90.00
_cell.angle_beta   90.00
_cell.angle_gamma   90.00
#
_symmetry.space_group_name_H-M   'P 1'
#
loop_
_entity.id
_entity.type
_entity.pdbx_description
1 polymer ?
#
loop_
_entity_poly.entity_id
_entity_poly.type
_entity_poly.pdbx_seq_one_letter_code
_entity_poly.pdbx_strand_id
1 'polypeptide(L)'
;MEKFGIAIIVFTAFWGLIGVVLPFLIPKGPNKRLIQIMLVLTSACCYLFWLCFYLHQWKPLFGPQLSSTDARILRSLWDFTCFTPCKNRKMNVNISGPKFVTFALSREHGFAAGVAVSSWFVLQYMGVNVMKARKRFNVEYPKLYSNDSDPQGKKFNCIQRGHQNTLEVYPEFLLMLGLGSIRYPVISSIGGVIWLVGRIVFFQGYSTGQPEKRRYGSFGYFGLFTMMGCAIKSIYDLIRA
;
A
#
# COMPACT_ATOMS: atom_id res chain seq x y z
N MET A 1 -1.41 -31.60 -7.44
CA MET A 1 -2.49 -30.59 -7.62
C MET A 1 -3.63 -30.77 -6.63
N GLU A 2 -3.93 -31.99 -6.17
CA GLU A 2 -5.08 -32.28 -5.29
C GLU A 2 -5.08 -31.52 -3.94
N LYS A 3 -3.92 -31.36 -3.28
CA LYS A 3 -3.83 -30.65 -1.98
C LYS A 3 -4.18 -29.16 -2.05
N PHE A 4 -3.99 -28.52 -3.21
CA PHE A 4 -4.28 -27.10 -3.40
C PHE A 4 -5.78 -26.84 -3.64
N GLY A 5 -6.47 -27.72 -4.38
CA GLY A 5 -7.92 -27.60 -4.58
C GLY A 5 -8.71 -27.62 -3.27
N ILE A 6 -8.26 -28.44 -2.30
CA ILE A 6 -8.88 -28.57 -0.98
C ILE A 6 -8.90 -27.23 -0.23
N ALA A 7 -7.79 -26.49 -0.25
CA ALA A 7 -7.71 -25.20 0.44
C ALA A 7 -8.71 -24.18 -0.14
N ILE A 8 -8.84 -24.11 -1.46
CA ILE A 8 -9.83 -23.24 -2.12
C ILE A 8 -11.23 -23.62 -1.67
N ILE A 9 -11.60 -24.89 -1.78
CA ILE A 9 -12.94 -25.36 -1.44
C ILE A 9 -13.29 -25.04 0.02
N VAL A 10 -12.38 -25.33 0.95
CA VAL A 10 -12.61 -25.11 2.38
C VAL A 10 -12.77 -23.62 2.71
N PHE A 11 -11.89 -22.76 2.21
CA PHE A 11 -11.95 -21.33 2.50
C PHE A 11 -13.13 -20.63 1.81
N THR A 12 -13.46 -21.01 0.57
CA THR A 12 -14.65 -20.50 -0.13
C THR A 12 -15.92 -20.94 0.59
N ALA A 13 -16.00 -22.18 1.07
CA ALA A 13 -17.15 -22.66 1.84
C ALA A 13 -17.28 -21.93 3.19
N PHE A 14 -16.17 -21.75 3.92
CA PHE A 14 -16.15 -21.07 5.21
C PHE A 14 -16.63 -19.61 5.10
N TRP A 15 -16.02 -18.82 4.20
CA TRP A 15 -16.41 -17.41 4.02
C TRP A 15 -17.75 -17.26 3.28
N GLY A 16 -18.11 -18.21 2.41
CA GLY A 16 -19.44 -18.29 1.82
C GLY A 16 -20.52 -18.48 2.89
N LEU A 17 -20.30 -19.38 3.85
CA LEU A 17 -21.22 -19.58 4.98
C LEU A 17 -21.36 -18.30 5.81
N ILE A 18 -20.25 -17.63 6.12
CA ILE A 18 -20.28 -16.39 6.91
C ILE A 18 -20.95 -15.25 6.14
N GLY A 19 -20.63 -15.07 4.86
CA GLY A 19 -21.17 -13.97 4.05
C GLY A 19 -22.63 -14.18 3.64
N VAL A 20 -23.10 -15.43 3.52
CA VAL A 20 -24.45 -15.74 3.04
C VAL A 20 -25.37 -16.16 4.18
N VAL A 21 -24.97 -17.08 5.06
CA VAL A 21 -25.89 -17.68 6.06
C VAL A 21 -26.03 -16.82 7.32
N LEU A 22 -24.92 -16.32 7.88
CA LEU A 22 -24.97 -15.52 9.11
C LEU A 22 -25.89 -14.28 9.02
N PRO A 23 -25.93 -13.51 7.92
CA PRO A 23 -26.84 -12.36 7.80
C PRO A 23 -28.32 -12.69 8.00
N PHE A 24 -28.75 -13.91 7.69
CA PHE A 24 -30.14 -14.34 7.90
C PHE A 24 -30.45 -14.70 9.35
N LEU A 25 -29.45 -15.16 10.11
CA LEU A 25 -29.58 -15.56 11.52
C LEU A 25 -29.61 -14.38 12.50
N ILE A 26 -29.32 -13.15 12.04
CA ILE A 26 -29.27 -11.97 12.92
C ILE A 26 -30.68 -11.60 13.42
N PRO A 27 -30.89 -11.51 14.75
CA PRO A 27 -32.17 -11.14 15.34
C PRO A 27 -32.63 -9.76 14.87
N LYS A 28 -33.95 -9.54 14.84
CA LYS A 28 -34.54 -8.26 14.42
C LYS A 28 -34.18 -7.18 15.44
N GLY A 29 -33.55 -6.10 14.97
CA GLY A 29 -33.18 -4.95 15.79
C GLY A 29 -33.04 -3.68 14.94
N PRO A 30 -32.93 -2.49 15.56
CA PRO A 30 -32.93 -1.20 14.86
C PRO A 30 -31.82 -1.07 13.80
N ASN A 31 -30.65 -1.66 14.09
CA ASN A 31 -29.46 -1.57 13.24
C ASN A 31 -29.18 -2.85 12.44
N LYS A 32 -30.18 -3.73 12.27
CA LYS A 32 -30.00 -5.05 11.62
C LYS A 32 -29.37 -4.95 10.23
N ARG A 33 -29.85 -4.02 9.40
CA ARG A 33 -29.37 -3.85 8.01
C ARG A 33 -27.91 -3.41 7.96
N LEU A 34 -27.49 -2.55 8.90
CA LEU A 34 -26.10 -2.12 9.02
C LEU A 34 -25.19 -3.30 9.38
N ILE A 35 -25.58 -4.10 10.38
CA ILE A 35 -24.81 -5.27 10.82
C ILE A 35 -24.71 -6.31 9.69
N GLN A 36 -25.80 -6.56 8.96
CA GLN A 36 -25.78 -7.45 7.80
C GLN A 36 -24.78 -7.00 6.73
N ILE A 37 -24.79 -5.71 6.38
CA ILE A 37 -23.88 -5.16 5.36
C ILE A 37 -22.42 -5.23 5.83
N MET A 38 -22.16 -4.90 7.10
CA MET A 38 -20.81 -5.01 7.67
C MET A 38 -20.30 -6.46 7.60
N LEU A 39 -21.14 -7.45 7.93
CA LEU A 39 -20.77 -8.87 7.95
C LEU A 39 -20.50 -9.41 6.52
N VAL A 40 -21.35 -9.05 5.55
CA VAL A 40 -21.15 -9.39 4.13
C VAL A 40 -19.87 -8.75 3.59
N LEU A 41 -19.67 -7.46 3.85
CA LEU A 41 -18.49 -6.73 3.37
C LEU A 41 -17.21 -7.28 3.99
N THR A 42 -17.19 -7.55 5.30
CA THR A 42 -16.04 -8.16 5.98
C THR A 42 -15.71 -9.53 5.36
N SER A 43 -16.71 -10.39 5.15
CA SER A 43 -16.50 -11.69 4.52
C SER A 43 -15.88 -11.55 3.12
N ALA A 44 -16.42 -10.64 2.31
CA ALA A 44 -15.91 -10.38 0.97
C ALA A 44 -14.46 -9.86 0.98
N CYS A 45 -14.15 -8.90 1.86
CA CYS A 45 -12.79 -8.35 2.00
C CYS A 45 -11.79 -9.42 2.47
N CYS A 46 -12.15 -10.22 3.47
CA CYS A 46 -11.29 -11.27 4.00
C CYS A 46 -11.06 -12.40 2.98
N TYR A 47 -12.10 -12.77 2.22
CA TYR A 47 -11.98 -13.76 1.15
C TYR A 47 -11.10 -13.25 0.00
N LEU A 48 -11.30 -12.00 -0.45
CA LEU A 48 -10.48 -11.39 -1.51
C LEU A 48 -9.02 -11.26 -1.10
N PHE A 49 -8.75 -10.83 0.13
CA PHE A 49 -7.39 -10.74 0.66
C PHE A 49 -6.73 -12.13 0.66
N TRP A 50 -7.38 -13.14 1.26
CA TRP A 50 -6.88 -14.51 1.28
C TRP A 50 -6.64 -15.05 -0.14
N LEU A 51 -7.60 -14.87 -1.05
CA LEU A 51 -7.51 -15.32 -2.43
C LEU A 51 -6.31 -14.67 -3.14
N CYS A 52 -6.10 -13.37 -2.97
CA CYS A 52 -4.94 -12.69 -3.54
C CYS A 52 -3.61 -13.32 -3.09
N PHE A 53 -3.40 -13.56 -1.79
CA PHE A 53 -2.18 -14.21 -1.31
C PHE A 53 -2.05 -15.65 -1.80
N TYR A 54 -3.16 -16.37 -1.82
CA TYR A 54 -3.20 -17.74 -2.30
C TYR A 54 -2.85 -17.83 -3.79
N LEU A 55 -3.35 -16.90 -4.63
CA LEU A 55 -3.01 -16.78 -6.04
C LEU A 55 -1.54 -16.38 -6.24
N HIS A 56 -0.97 -15.54 -5.37
CA HIS A 56 0.47 -15.21 -5.43
C HIS A 56 1.37 -16.43 -5.15
N GLN A 57 0.84 -17.43 -4.44
CA GLN A 57 1.52 -18.71 -4.20
C GLN A 57 1.19 -19.74 -5.29
N TRP A 58 0.15 -19.51 -6.09
CA TRP A 58 -0.30 -20.41 -7.14
C TRP A 58 0.57 -20.23 -8.37
N LYS A 59 1.51 -21.16 -8.53
CA LYS A 59 2.72 -21.09 -9.37
C LYS A 59 3.83 -20.32 -8.66
N PRO A 60 4.55 -20.98 -7.75
CA PRO A 60 5.73 -20.38 -7.18
C PRO A 60 6.69 -19.94 -8.29
N LEU A 61 7.20 -18.73 -8.19
CA LEU A 61 8.39 -18.26 -8.91
C LEU A 61 9.67 -18.98 -8.41
N PHE A 62 9.54 -20.21 -7.90
CA PHE A 62 10.68 -21.06 -7.59
C PHE A 62 11.13 -21.68 -8.91
N GLY A 63 12.42 -21.49 -9.22
CA GLY A 63 13.07 -22.04 -10.40
C GLY A 63 12.93 -23.57 -10.49
N PRO A 64 13.42 -24.16 -11.59
CA PRO A 64 13.33 -25.61 -11.81
C PRO A 64 13.85 -26.37 -10.58
N GLN A 65 13.05 -27.31 -10.09
CA GLN A 65 13.46 -28.24 -9.03
C GLN A 65 14.51 -29.19 -9.62
N LEU A 66 15.78 -28.79 -9.55
CA LEU A 66 16.90 -29.58 -10.05
C LEU A 66 17.09 -30.81 -9.17
N SER A 67 17.33 -31.97 -9.80
CA SER A 67 17.72 -33.19 -9.09
C SER A 67 18.99 -32.92 -8.26
N SER A 68 19.17 -33.64 -7.14
CA SER A 68 20.35 -33.49 -6.28
C SER A 68 21.66 -33.66 -7.05
N THR A 69 21.65 -34.48 -8.09
CA THR A 69 22.77 -34.67 -9.02
C THR A 69 22.99 -33.43 -9.89
N ASP A 70 21.93 -32.89 -10.48
CA ASP A 70 21.99 -31.70 -11.33
C ASP A 70 22.39 -30.46 -10.53
N ALA A 71 21.91 -30.33 -9.29
CA ALA A 71 22.31 -29.26 -8.38
C ALA A 71 23.80 -29.33 -7.99
N ARG A 72 24.37 -30.55 -7.85
CA ARG A 72 25.81 -30.75 -7.63
C ARG A 72 26.62 -30.40 -8.88
N ILE A 73 26.14 -30.79 -10.07
CA ILE A 73 26.78 -30.45 -11.33
C ILE A 73 26.73 -28.94 -11.55
N LEU A 74 25.57 -28.31 -11.33
CA LEU A 74 25.41 -26.86 -11.43
C LEU A 74 26.33 -26.14 -10.43
N ARG A 75 26.45 -26.62 -9.18
CA ARG A 75 27.40 -26.10 -8.18
C ARG A 75 28.84 -26.23 -8.66
N SER A 76 29.23 -27.38 -9.21
CA SER A 76 30.58 -27.58 -9.76
C SER A 76 30.90 -26.69 -10.97
N LEU A 77 29.88 -26.33 -11.77
CA LEU A 77 30.02 -25.43 -12.92
C LEU A 77 29.91 -23.95 -12.54
N TRP A 78 29.24 -23.63 -11.43
CA TRP A 78 29.02 -22.25 -10.96
C TRP A 78 30.07 -21.79 -9.95
N ASP A 79 30.81 -22.70 -9.31
CA ASP A 79 31.99 -22.39 -8.48
C ASP A 79 33.17 -21.78 -9.28
N PHE A 80 33.01 -21.50 -10.58
CA PHE A 80 33.99 -20.75 -11.38
C PHE A 80 33.92 -19.22 -11.23
N THR A 81 33.12 -18.67 -10.31
CA THR A 81 33.18 -17.23 -9.96
C THR A 81 33.95 -16.91 -8.69
N CYS A 82 35.08 -17.58 -8.46
CA CYS A 82 36.14 -17.04 -7.61
C CYS A 82 37.49 -17.03 -8.33
N PHE A 83 37.87 -15.83 -8.76
CA PHE A 83 39.23 -15.29 -8.81
C PHE A 83 40.39 -16.30 -8.73
N THR A 84 40.63 -17.03 -9.81
CA THR A 84 41.98 -17.49 -10.15
C THR A 84 42.21 -17.26 -11.63
N PRO A 85 43.35 -16.68 -12.06
CA PRO A 85 43.64 -16.52 -13.46
C PRO A 85 44.01 -17.89 -14.04
N CYS A 86 43.02 -18.64 -14.55
CA CYS A 86 43.31 -19.83 -15.32
C CYS A 86 43.87 -19.40 -16.68
N LYS A 87 45.19 -19.55 -16.82
CA LYS A 87 45.95 -19.23 -18.03
C LYS A 87 45.39 -20.06 -19.20
N ASN A 88 44.91 -19.35 -20.23
CA ASN A 88 44.72 -19.82 -21.60
C ASN A 88 43.72 -20.95 -21.86
N ARG A 89 42.43 -20.66 -21.76
CA ARG A 89 41.43 -21.32 -22.61
C ARG A 89 40.42 -20.31 -23.14
N LYS A 90 40.60 -19.86 -24.39
CA LYS A 90 39.58 -19.09 -25.11
C LYS A 90 38.42 -20.02 -25.47
N MET A 91 37.48 -20.23 -24.54
CA MET A 91 36.18 -20.79 -24.89
C MET A 91 35.25 -19.63 -25.23
N ASN A 92 34.95 -19.52 -26.53
CA ASN A 92 34.02 -18.54 -27.07
C ASN A 92 32.60 -19.09 -26.86
N VAL A 93 32.11 -19.04 -25.62
CA VAL A 93 30.76 -19.47 -25.30
C VAL A 93 29.85 -18.25 -25.33
N ASN A 94 29.04 -18.16 -26.38
CA ASN A 94 27.98 -17.16 -26.48
C ASN A 94 26.78 -17.67 -25.66
N ILE A 95 26.87 -17.54 -24.33
CA ILE A 95 25.80 -17.95 -23.42
C ILE A 95 24.76 -16.82 -23.38
N SER A 96 23.80 -16.89 -24.30
CA SER A 96 22.52 -16.19 -24.21
C SER A 96 21.65 -16.89 -23.15
N GLY A 97 22.08 -16.85 -21.88
CA GLY A 97 21.31 -17.43 -20.77
C GLY A 97 20.07 -16.58 -20.46
N PRO A 98 18.99 -17.18 -19.94
CA PRO A 98 17.86 -16.40 -19.44
C PRO A 98 18.36 -15.51 -18.29
N LYS A 99 18.23 -14.19 -18.45
CA LYS A 99 18.54 -13.22 -17.39
C LYS A 99 17.57 -13.47 -16.24
N PHE A 100 18.02 -14.14 -15.19
CA PHE A 100 17.27 -14.23 -13.94
C PHE A 100 17.11 -12.80 -13.40
N VAL A 101 15.90 -12.25 -13.49
CA VAL A 101 15.57 -10.95 -12.88
C VAL A 101 15.38 -11.21 -11.39
N THR A 102 16.48 -11.26 -10.65
CA THR A 102 16.42 -11.15 -9.20
C THR A 102 15.83 -9.76 -8.91
N PHE A 103 14.69 -9.69 -8.23
CA PHE A 103 14.22 -8.45 -7.59
C PHE A 103 15.22 -8.08 -6.48
N ALA A 104 16.40 -7.63 -6.88
CA ALA A 104 17.38 -7.05 -5.99
C ALA A 104 16.84 -5.67 -5.65
N LEU A 105 16.19 -5.56 -4.49
CA LEU A 105 15.72 -4.30 -3.96
C LEU A 105 16.95 -3.39 -3.79
N SER A 106 17.17 -2.50 -4.76
CA SER A 106 18.30 -1.57 -4.72
C SER A 106 18.20 -0.71 -3.46
N ARG A 107 19.35 -0.33 -2.88
CA ARG A 107 19.47 0.51 -1.67
C ARG A 107 18.57 1.76 -1.75
N GLU A 108 18.35 2.30 -2.95
CA GLU A 108 17.52 3.47 -3.20
C GLU A 108 16.04 3.29 -2.87
N HIS A 109 15.50 2.07 -2.94
CA HIS A 109 14.11 1.80 -2.56
C HIS A 109 13.88 1.97 -1.05
N GLY A 110 14.96 1.95 -0.26
CA GLY A 110 14.90 2.28 1.17
C GLY A 110 14.39 3.70 1.43
N PHE A 111 14.63 4.64 0.52
CA PHE A 111 14.09 6.01 0.65
C PHE A 111 12.56 6.01 0.51
N ALA A 112 12.03 5.28 -0.47
CA ALA A 112 10.58 5.20 -0.69
C ALA A 112 9.88 4.52 0.49
N ALA A 113 10.48 3.46 1.03
CA ALA A 113 10.00 2.81 2.26
C ALA A 113 10.03 3.76 3.46
N GLY A 114 11.09 4.57 3.61
CA GLY A 114 11.18 5.60 4.65
C GLY A 114 10.09 6.67 4.50
N VAL A 115 9.78 7.09 3.27
CA VAL A 115 8.67 8.03 3.00
C VAL A 115 7.32 7.40 3.36
N ALA A 116 7.10 6.13 3.03
CA ALA A 116 5.88 5.42 3.42
C ALA A 116 5.74 5.35 4.95
N VAL A 117 6.81 5.00 5.69
CA VAL A 117 6.76 4.95 7.17
C VAL A 117 6.57 6.34 7.78
N SER A 118 7.28 7.36 7.31
CA SER A 118 7.12 8.74 7.80
C SER A 118 5.71 9.29 7.55
N SER A 119 5.06 8.89 6.45
CA SER A 119 3.68 9.27 6.18
C SER A 119 2.68 8.79 7.24
N TRP A 120 2.93 7.62 7.85
CA TRP A 120 2.11 7.11 8.95
C TRP A 120 2.17 8.03 10.17
N PHE A 121 3.35 8.54 10.53
CA PHE A 121 3.51 9.50 11.62
C PHE A 121 2.76 10.81 11.36
N VAL A 122 2.72 11.28 10.11
CA VAL A 122 1.93 12.47 9.72
C VAL A 122 0.43 12.23 9.92
N LEU A 123 -0.07 11.04 9.59
CA LEU A 123 -1.47 10.67 9.84
C LEU A 123 -1.78 10.62 11.34
N GLN A 124 -0.89 10.04 12.15
CA GLN A 124 -1.05 10.01 13.61
C GLN A 124 -1.04 11.42 14.20
N TYR A 125 -0.15 12.31 13.71
CA TYR A 125 -0.13 13.72 14.12
C TYR A 125 -1.49 14.41 13.90
N MET A 126 -2.11 14.22 12.73
CA MET A 126 -3.43 14.77 12.45
C MET A 126 -4.52 14.14 13.32
N GLY A 127 -4.47 12.82 13.52
CA GLY A 127 -5.40 12.09 14.40
C GLY A 127 -5.34 12.55 15.85
N VAL A 128 -4.13 12.74 16.40
CA VAL A 128 -3.94 13.27 17.77
C VAL A 128 -4.49 14.70 17.88
N ASN A 129 -4.33 15.54 16.86
CA ASN A 129 -4.90 16.89 16.86
C ASN A 129 -6.43 16.88 16.82
N VAL A 130 -7.04 15.93 16.10
CA VAL A 130 -8.50 15.70 16.16
C VAL A 130 -8.93 15.31 17.57
N MET A 131 -8.21 14.39 18.22
CA MET A 131 -8.53 13.95 19.59
C MET A 131 -8.38 15.08 20.61
N LYS A 132 -7.32 15.89 20.50
CA LYS A 132 -7.13 17.11 21.30
C LYS A 132 -8.27 18.11 21.06
N ALA A 133 -8.69 18.29 19.81
CA ALA A 133 -9.80 19.16 19.47
C ALA A 133 -11.12 18.64 20.05
N ARG A 134 -11.40 17.33 20.00
CA ARG A 134 -12.59 16.72 20.64
C ARG A 134 -12.67 17.04 22.12
N LYS A 135 -11.55 16.91 22.84
CA LYS A 135 -11.47 17.27 24.27
C LYS A 135 -11.69 18.77 24.50
N ARG A 136 -11.12 19.62 23.65
CA ARG A 136 -11.23 21.09 23.79
C ARG A 136 -12.64 21.63 23.51
N PHE A 137 -13.33 21.04 22.54
CA PHE A 137 -14.67 21.48 22.12
C PHE A 137 -15.79 20.62 22.72
N ASN A 138 -15.46 19.72 23.66
CA ASN A 138 -16.37 18.84 24.37
C ASN A 138 -17.35 18.08 23.45
N VAL A 139 -16.84 17.56 22.33
CA VAL A 139 -17.63 16.81 21.35
C VAL A 139 -17.64 15.33 21.74
N GLU A 140 -18.73 14.88 22.36
CA GLU A 140 -18.92 13.48 22.77
C GLU A 140 -19.06 12.53 21.57
N TYR A 141 -18.54 11.31 21.74
CA TYR A 141 -18.84 10.21 20.82
C TYR A 141 -20.34 9.88 20.89
N PRO A 142 -21.03 9.55 19.78
CA PRO A 142 -20.53 9.23 18.44
C PRO A 142 -20.55 10.40 17.44
N LYS A 143 -20.70 11.66 17.90
CA LYS A 143 -20.86 12.81 16.98
C LYS A 143 -19.58 13.07 16.20
N LEU A 144 -19.69 13.05 14.87
CA LEU A 144 -18.56 13.26 13.96
C LEU A 144 -18.24 14.75 13.78
N TYR A 145 -19.28 15.55 13.57
CA TYR A 145 -19.25 17.00 13.39
C TYR A 145 -20.11 17.66 14.47
N SER A 146 -19.75 18.88 14.86
CA SER A 146 -20.62 19.74 15.68
C SER A 146 -21.65 20.41 14.77
N ASN A 147 -22.92 20.41 15.19
CA ASN A 147 -24.00 21.14 14.50
C ASN A 147 -24.05 22.62 14.89
N ASP A 148 -23.22 23.01 15.85
CA ASP A 148 -23.21 24.37 16.39
C ASP A 148 -22.59 25.33 15.37
N SER A 149 -23.31 26.40 15.07
CA SER A 149 -22.85 27.49 14.20
C SER A 149 -21.71 28.32 14.81
N ASP A 150 -21.29 27.97 16.03
CA ASP A 150 -20.23 28.66 16.76
C ASP A 150 -18.90 28.62 16.01
N PRO A 151 -18.09 29.68 16.09
CA PRO A 151 -16.74 29.70 15.51
C PRO A 151 -15.86 28.54 15.99
N GLN A 152 -16.13 28.04 17.21
CA GLN A 152 -15.45 26.90 17.81
C GLN A 152 -15.86 25.57 17.17
N GLY A 153 -17.16 25.36 16.96
CA GLY A 153 -17.69 24.19 16.24
C GLY A 153 -17.20 24.15 14.79
N LYS A 154 -17.21 25.29 14.10
CA LYS A 154 -16.64 25.41 12.75
C LYS A 154 -15.15 25.01 12.71
N LYS A 155 -14.37 25.42 13.71
CA LYS A 155 -12.95 25.06 13.82
C LYS A 155 -12.74 23.57 14.05
N PHE A 156 -13.54 22.95 14.91
CA PHE A 156 -13.55 21.50 15.10
C PHE A 156 -13.86 20.75 13.78
N ASN A 157 -14.92 21.18 13.09
CA ASN A 157 -15.34 20.58 11.82
C ASN A 157 -14.24 20.69 10.75
N CYS A 158 -13.51 21.82 10.68
CA CYS A 158 -12.35 21.95 9.81
C CYS A 158 -11.24 20.95 10.17
N ILE A 159 -10.85 20.84 11.45
CA ILE A 159 -9.79 19.91 11.88
C ILE A 159 -10.17 18.46 11.54
N GLN A 160 -11.40 18.05 11.85
CA GLN A 160 -11.94 16.73 11.53
C GLN A 160 -11.93 16.46 10.03
N ARG A 161 -12.45 17.39 9.22
CA ARG A 161 -12.51 17.23 7.76
C ARG A 161 -11.11 17.23 7.12
N GLY A 162 -10.16 18.00 7.65
CA GLY A 162 -8.78 18.03 7.17
C GLY A 162 -8.08 16.68 7.32
N HIS A 163 -8.29 16.01 8.46
CA HIS A 163 -7.78 14.65 8.68
C HIS A 163 -8.47 13.63 7.75
N GLN A 164 -9.80 13.67 7.65
CA GLN A 164 -10.56 12.78 6.76
C GLN A 164 -10.17 12.93 5.29
N ASN A 165 -10.00 14.15 4.79
CA ASN A 165 -9.57 14.38 3.42
C ASN A 165 -8.19 13.77 3.14
N THR A 166 -7.29 13.80 4.13
CA THR A 166 -5.98 13.17 3.99
C THR A 166 -6.12 11.65 3.95
N LEU A 167 -6.99 11.05 4.77
CA LEU A 167 -7.28 9.61 4.74
C LEU A 167 -7.94 9.15 3.43
N GLU A 168 -8.79 9.97 2.83
CA GLU A 168 -9.42 9.69 1.53
C GLU A 168 -8.38 9.57 0.39
N VAL A 169 -7.33 10.40 0.42
CA VAL A 169 -6.28 10.45 -0.63
C VAL A 169 -5.06 9.59 -0.28
N TYR A 170 -4.94 9.12 0.96
CA TYR A 170 -3.78 8.36 1.41
C TYR A 170 -3.54 7.03 0.66
N PRO A 171 -4.58 6.21 0.35
CA PRO A 171 -4.39 5.01 -0.45
C PRO A 171 -3.85 5.30 -1.86
N GLU A 172 -4.32 6.39 -2.48
CA GLU A 172 -3.85 6.85 -3.79
C GLU A 172 -2.36 7.24 -3.72
N PHE A 173 -1.98 7.99 -2.68
CA PHE A 173 -0.58 8.35 -2.43
C PHE A 173 0.33 7.12 -2.31
N LEU A 174 -0.06 6.12 -1.49
CA LEU A 174 0.72 4.90 -1.32
C LEU A 174 0.84 4.09 -2.61
N LEU A 175 -0.25 4.02 -3.39
CA LEU A 175 -0.27 3.32 -4.67
C LEU A 175 0.69 3.98 -5.68
N MET A 176 0.63 5.31 -5.80
CA MET A 176 1.49 6.05 -6.74
C MET A 176 2.95 6.03 -6.31
N LEU A 177 3.23 6.16 -5.01
CA LEU A 177 4.58 5.99 -4.47
C LEU A 177 5.09 4.58 -4.76
N GLY A 178 4.31 3.54 -4.47
CA GLY A 178 4.70 2.15 -4.71
C GLY A 178 5.01 1.85 -6.18
N LEU A 179 4.08 2.19 -7.07
CA LEU A 179 4.23 1.95 -8.52
C LEU A 179 5.37 2.76 -9.14
N GLY A 180 5.50 4.04 -8.78
CA GLY A 180 6.60 4.88 -9.27
C GLY A 180 7.96 4.42 -8.75
N SER A 181 8.02 3.84 -7.55
CA SER A 181 9.26 3.40 -6.92
C SER A 181 9.85 2.14 -7.55
N ILE A 182 9.10 1.36 -8.33
CA ILE A 182 9.57 0.12 -8.96
C ILE A 182 10.76 0.39 -9.88
N ARG A 183 10.68 1.47 -10.68
CA ARG A 183 11.71 1.85 -11.63
C ARG A 183 12.42 3.15 -11.27
N TYR A 184 11.72 4.07 -10.57
CA TYR A 184 12.22 5.40 -10.23
C TYR A 184 12.11 5.68 -8.71
N PRO A 185 12.85 4.95 -7.85
CA PRO A 185 12.72 5.06 -6.39
C PRO A 185 13.09 6.45 -5.84
N VAL A 186 14.16 7.08 -6.34
CA VAL A 186 14.63 8.37 -5.82
C VAL A 186 13.66 9.51 -6.15
N ILE A 187 13.26 9.63 -7.42
CA ILE A 187 12.35 10.71 -7.87
C ILE A 187 10.98 10.58 -7.20
N SER A 188 10.46 9.35 -7.10
CA SER A 188 9.19 9.08 -6.41
C SER A 188 9.27 9.43 -4.93
N SER A 189 10.40 9.15 -4.27
CA SER A 189 10.63 9.52 -2.86
C SER A 189 10.63 11.03 -2.64
N ILE A 190 11.28 11.79 -3.52
CA ILE A 190 11.30 13.26 -3.46
C ILE A 190 9.87 13.81 -3.63
N GLY A 191 9.13 13.32 -4.62
CA GLY A 191 7.71 13.68 -4.81
C GLY A 191 6.86 13.34 -3.59
N GLY A 192 7.13 12.21 -2.95
CA GLY A 192 6.45 11.80 -1.73
C GLY A 192 6.72 12.73 -0.53
N VAL A 193 7.97 13.16 -0.34
CA VAL A 193 8.33 14.15 0.70
C VAL A 193 7.63 15.49 0.44
N ILE A 194 7.64 15.99 -0.80
CA ILE A 194 6.95 17.23 -1.17
C ILE A 194 5.46 17.14 -0.85
N TRP A 195 4.83 16.01 -1.15
CA TRP A 195 3.42 15.78 -0.84
C TRP A 195 3.17 15.78 0.68
N LEU A 196 4.02 15.12 1.47
CA LEU A 196 3.89 15.08 2.94
C LEU A 196 4.01 16.48 3.56
N VAL A 197 5.00 17.26 3.14
CA VAL A 197 5.15 18.65 3.60
C VAL A 197 3.93 19.49 3.20
N GLY A 198 3.45 19.32 1.96
CA GLY A 198 2.21 19.94 1.49
C GLY A 198 1.00 19.61 2.36
N ARG A 199 0.88 18.35 2.81
CA ARG A 199 -0.20 17.90 3.70
C ARG A 199 -0.10 18.46 5.12
N ILE A 200 1.10 18.62 5.65
CA ILE A 200 1.32 19.27 6.95
C ILE A 200 0.87 20.73 6.88
N VAL A 201 1.30 21.48 5.87
CA VAL A 201 0.92 22.89 5.67
C VAL A 201 -0.57 23.03 5.39
N PHE A 202 -1.14 22.16 4.56
CA PHE A 202 -2.58 22.07 4.32
C PHE A 202 -3.37 21.94 5.63
N PHE A 203 -2.99 20.97 6.47
CA PHE A 203 -3.70 20.70 7.72
C PHE A 203 -3.57 21.84 8.73
N GLN A 204 -2.37 22.43 8.86
CA GLN A 204 -2.15 23.60 9.71
C GLN A 204 -3.00 24.80 9.25
N GLY A 205 -3.01 25.10 7.95
CA GLY A 205 -3.84 26.16 7.38
C GLY A 205 -5.33 25.90 7.59
N TYR A 206 -5.78 24.67 7.37
CA TYR A 206 -7.19 24.28 7.52
C TYR A 206 -7.66 24.29 8.99
N SER A 207 -6.77 23.98 9.93
CA SER A 207 -7.06 23.98 11.38
C SER A 207 -7.33 25.37 11.97
N THR A 208 -7.12 26.44 11.19
CA THR A 208 -7.42 27.82 11.62
C THR A 208 -8.91 28.15 11.66
N GLY A 209 -9.78 27.29 11.10
CA GLY A 209 -11.23 27.50 11.04
C GLY A 209 -11.70 28.29 9.83
N GLN A 210 -10.78 28.72 8.96
CA GLN A 210 -11.06 29.33 7.67
C GLN A 210 -10.74 28.34 6.54
N PRO A 211 -11.74 27.82 5.81
CA PRO A 211 -11.53 26.81 4.78
C PRO A 211 -10.56 27.22 3.66
N GLU A 212 -10.46 28.51 3.36
CA GLU A 212 -9.63 29.03 2.26
C GLU A 212 -8.13 28.88 2.51
N LYS A 213 -7.70 28.90 3.79
CA LYS A 213 -6.28 28.77 4.19
C LYS A 213 -5.68 27.38 3.88
N ARG A 214 -6.50 26.43 3.41
CA ARG A 214 -6.02 25.17 2.84
C ARG A 214 -5.14 25.33 1.61
N ARG A 215 -5.32 26.43 0.86
CA ARG A 215 -4.63 26.68 -0.42
C ARG A 215 -3.11 26.77 -0.26
N TYR A 216 -2.61 27.09 0.93
CA TYR A 216 -1.18 27.08 1.20
C TYR A 216 -0.53 25.70 1.02
N GLY A 217 -1.28 24.61 1.21
CA GLY A 217 -0.77 23.24 0.98
C GLY A 217 -0.89 22.75 -0.46
N SER A 218 -1.42 23.55 -1.39
CA SER A 218 -1.64 23.13 -2.78
C SER A 218 -0.35 22.79 -3.53
N PHE A 219 0.82 23.28 -3.09
CA PHE A 219 2.10 22.88 -3.70
C PHE A 219 2.39 21.38 -3.54
N GLY A 220 1.76 20.69 -2.57
CA GLY A 220 1.87 19.24 -2.42
C GLY A 220 1.39 18.46 -3.65
N TYR A 221 0.53 19.05 -4.49
CA TYR A 221 0.10 18.43 -5.75
C TYR A 221 1.24 18.27 -6.75
N PHE A 222 2.27 19.13 -6.72
CA PHE A 222 3.46 18.93 -7.55
C PHE A 222 4.11 17.57 -7.24
N GLY A 223 4.23 17.23 -5.95
CA GLY A 223 4.73 15.92 -5.53
C GLY A 223 3.85 14.75 -6.01
N LEU A 224 2.53 14.88 -5.92
CA LEU A 224 1.59 13.86 -6.40
C LEU A 224 1.71 13.64 -7.92
N PHE A 225 1.73 14.71 -8.71
CA PHE A 225 1.88 14.62 -10.16
C PHE A 225 3.24 14.07 -10.57
N THR A 226 4.32 14.37 -9.83
CA THR A 226 5.63 13.75 -10.03
C THR A 226 5.57 12.23 -9.84
N MET A 227 4.96 11.75 -8.74
CA MET A 227 4.80 10.32 -8.51
C MET A 227 3.92 9.66 -9.57
N MET A 228 2.84 10.31 -9.99
CA MET A 228 1.96 9.82 -11.06
C MET A 228 2.72 9.70 -12.40
N GLY A 229 3.54 10.70 -12.75
CA GLY A 229 4.39 10.64 -13.93
C GLY A 229 5.43 9.51 -13.87
N CYS A 230 6.04 9.30 -12.70
CA CYS A 230 6.95 8.18 -12.46
C CYS A 230 6.26 6.82 -12.55
N ALA A 231 5.03 6.72 -12.05
CA ALA A 231 4.22 5.49 -12.14
C ALA A 231 3.87 5.17 -13.60
N ILE A 232 3.38 6.14 -14.37
CA ILE A 232 3.08 5.97 -15.81
C ILE A 232 4.34 5.55 -16.58
N LYS A 233 5.47 6.21 -16.32
CA LYS A 233 6.75 5.86 -16.97
C LYS A 233 7.21 4.45 -16.59
N SER A 234 7.08 4.08 -15.32
CA SER A 234 7.39 2.72 -14.85
C SER A 234 6.53 1.68 -15.57
N ILE A 235 5.23 1.94 -15.73
CA ILE A 235 4.32 1.05 -16.47
C ILE A 235 4.73 0.95 -17.95
N TYR A 236 5.01 2.08 -18.61
CA TYR A 236 5.46 2.10 -20.00
C TYR A 236 6.74 1.29 -20.21
N ASP A 237 7.72 1.45 -19.31
CA ASP A 237 8.98 0.72 -19.38
C ASP A 237 8.78 -0.78 -19.11
N LEU A 238 7.85 -1.15 -18.23
CA LEU A 238 7.49 -2.55 -17.99
C LEU A 238 6.80 -3.21 -19.19
N ILE A 239 5.94 -2.48 -19.91
CA ILE A 239 5.26 -3.02 -21.11
C ILE A 239 6.23 -3.20 -22.27
N ARG A 240 7.27 -2.35 -22.33
CA ARG A 240 8.28 -2.39 -23.40
C ARG A 240 9.43 -3.38 -23.15
N ALA A 241 9.66 -3.77 -21.89
CA ALA A 241 10.74 -4.67 -21.48
C ALA A 241 10.45 -6.14 -21.87
#